data_AF-A0A524EJV8-F1
#
_entry.id   AF-A0A524EJV8-F1
#
_cell.length_a   1.000
_cell.length_b   1.000
_cell.length_c   1.000
_cell.angle_alpha   90.00
_cell.angle_beta   90.00
_cell.angle_gamma   90.00
#
_symmetry.space_group_name_H-M   'P 1'
#
loop_
_entity.id
_entity.type
_entity.pdbx_description
1 polymer ?
#
loop_
_entity_poly.entity_id
_entity_poly.type
_entity_poly.pdbx_seq_one_letter_code
_entity_poly.pdbx_strand_id
1 'polypeptide(L)'
;MIGPFVANSLMVSSIFVIIGSIILNYWLKKQEIQPNPYFSILIMSILVLVYIIYPFLVYIIFGIYYLIFPYDLIGMYIVSSLIAAFLIKFLYKTDTLSSLRFTSWFIFLISIGWVISLSFLIPLIAAILLIF
;
A
#
# COMPACT_ATOMS: atom_id res chain seq x y z
N MET A 1 -22.39 13.58 -5.04
CA MET A 1 -21.73 13.13 -3.78
C MET A 1 -20.33 12.51 -4.00
N ILE A 2 -19.76 12.54 -5.22
CA ILE A 2 -18.45 11.92 -5.51
C ILE A 2 -17.26 12.74 -4.99
N GLY A 3 -17.35 14.08 -5.01
CA GLY A 3 -16.27 14.98 -4.58
C GLY A 3 -15.74 14.73 -3.16
N PRO A 4 -16.59 14.64 -2.12
CA PRO A 4 -16.14 14.35 -0.75
C PRO A 4 -15.50 12.97 -0.58
N PHE A 5 -15.95 11.96 -1.32
CA PHE A 5 -15.39 10.61 -1.27
C PHE A 5 -13.97 10.57 -1.87
N VAL A 6 -13.79 11.21 -3.02
CA VAL A 6 -12.48 11.34 -3.68
C VAL A 6 -11.51 12.11 -2.79
N ALA A 7 -11.94 13.23 -2.20
CA ALA A 7 -11.11 14.00 -1.27
C ALA A 7 -10.65 13.18 -0.05
N ASN A 8 -11.54 12.39 0.56
CA ASN A 8 -11.18 11.51 1.68
C ASN A 8 -10.20 10.40 1.28
N SER A 9 -10.39 9.76 0.12
CA SER A 9 -9.45 8.74 -0.36
C SER A 9 -8.04 9.29 -0.63
N LEU A 10 -7.95 10.52 -1.17
CA LEU A 10 -6.69 11.20 -1.41
C LEU A 10 -6.02 11.60 -0.09
N MET A 11 -6.80 12.08 0.88
CA MET A 11 -6.28 12.41 2.22
C MET A 11 -5.69 11.18 2.92
N VAL A 12 -6.43 10.07 2.96
CA VAL A 12 -5.95 8.82 3.58
C VAL A 12 -4.69 8.30 2.87
N SER A 13 -4.68 8.31 1.53
CA SER A 13 -3.51 7.90 0.75
C SER A 13 -2.29 8.78 1.03
N SER A 14 -2.50 10.10 1.16
CA SER A 14 -1.43 11.06 1.48
C SER A 14 -0.84 10.82 2.87
N ILE A 15 -1.68 10.49 3.87
CA ILE A 15 -1.22 10.15 5.22
C ILE A 15 -0.32 8.90 5.18
N PHE A 16 -0.70 7.85 4.45
CA PHE A 16 0.13 6.65 4.29
C PHE A 16 1.46 6.95 3.62
N VAL A 17 1.49 7.81 2.60
CA VAL A 17 2.73 8.24 1.95
C VAL A 17 3.64 8.96 2.94
N ILE A 18 3.11 9.89 3.74
CA ILE A 18 3.89 10.65 4.71
C ILE A 18 4.46 9.73 5.79
N ILE A 19 3.62 8.92 6.43
CA ILE A 19 4.04 8.00 7.49
C ILE A 19 5.04 6.97 6.95
N GLY A 20 4.78 6.39 5.78
CA GLY A 20 5.69 5.45 5.12
C GLY A 20 7.05 6.07 4.84
N SER A 21 7.07 7.33 4.38
CA SER A 21 8.31 8.05 4.09
C SER A 21 9.14 8.29 5.35
N ILE A 22 8.49 8.60 6.48
CA ILE A 22 9.14 8.75 7.78
C ILE A 22 9.75 7.42 8.23
N ILE A 23 8.99 6.32 8.14
CA ILE A 23 9.44 4.98 8.54
C ILE A 23 10.62 4.52 7.66
N LEU A 24 10.56 4.73 6.35
CA LEU A 24 11.65 4.40 5.44
C LEU A 24 12.90 5.24 5.73
N ASN A 25 12.75 6.56 5.94
CA ASN A 25 13.89 7.41 6.30
C ASN A 25 14.53 6.98 7.62
N TYR A 26 13.72 6.60 8.62
CA TYR A 26 14.22 6.08 9.89
C TYR A 26 14.99 4.76 9.68
N TRP A 27 14.44 3.85 8.89
CA TRP A 27 15.10 2.59 8.57
C TRP A 27 16.42 2.78 7.80
N LEU A 28 16.46 3.69 6.83
CA LEU A 28 17.68 4.04 6.07
C LEU A 28 18.76 4.63 6.97
N LYS A 29 18.39 5.54 7.88
CA LYS A 29 19.34 6.09 8.89
C LYS A 29 19.93 4.99 9.76
N LYS A 30 19.13 3.98 10.14
CA LYS A 30 19.61 2.83 10.93
C LYS A 30 20.62 1.97 10.15
N GLN A 31 20.61 2.04 8.82
CA GLN A 31 21.59 1.37 7.95
C GLN A 31 22.77 2.26 7.57
N GLU A 32 22.91 3.43 8.21
CA GLU A 32 23.96 4.42 7.89
C GLU A 32 23.88 4.97 6.47
N ILE A 33 22.72 4.84 5.82
CA ILE A 33 22.46 5.37 4.49
C ILE A 33 21.91 6.77 4.64
N GLN A 34 22.49 7.74 3.92
CA GLN A 34 22.00 9.11 3.90
C GLN A 34 20.59 9.16 3.27
N PRO A 35 19.53 9.44 4.04
CA PRO A 35 18.17 9.42 3.52
C PRO A 35 17.93 10.63 2.63
N ASN A 36 17.22 10.44 1.52
CA ASN A 36 16.72 11.52 0.69
C ASN A 36 15.19 11.56 0.80
N PRO A 37 14.59 12.57 1.46
CA PRO A 37 13.15 12.59 1.70
C PRO A 37 12.34 12.55 0.40
N TYR A 38 12.84 13.12 -0.71
CA TYR A 38 12.16 13.10 -1.99
C TYR A 38 12.07 11.69 -2.58
N PHE A 39 13.13 10.89 -2.47
CA PHE A 39 13.13 9.50 -2.94
C PHE A 39 12.23 8.62 -2.07
N SER A 40 12.21 8.87 -0.76
CA SER A 40 11.31 8.15 0.14
C SER A 40 9.84 8.43 -0.16
N ILE A 41 9.48 9.69 -0.43
CA ILE A 41 8.14 10.06 -0.88
C ILE A 41 7.81 9.38 -2.21
N LEU A 42 8.72 9.44 -3.18
CA LEU A 42 8.54 8.80 -4.49
C LEU A 42 8.25 7.30 -4.36
N ILE A 43 9.07 6.57 -3.59
CA ILE A 43 8.90 5.12 -3.36
C ILE A 43 7.53 4.85 -2.74
N MET A 44 7.14 5.62 -1.73
CA MET A 44 5.88 5.41 -1.01
C MET A 44 4.66 5.76 -1.86
N SER A 45 4.74 6.82 -2.67
CA SER A 45 3.71 7.17 -3.63
C SER A 45 3.53 6.07 -4.68
N ILE A 46 4.62 5.52 -5.22
CA ILE A 46 4.54 4.41 -6.19
C ILE A 46 3.95 3.17 -5.51
N LEU A 47 4.34 2.86 -4.27
CA LEU A 47 3.81 1.71 -3.53
C LEU A 47 2.30 1.84 -3.33
N VAL A 48 1.81 2.97 -2.85
CA VAL A 48 0.37 3.22 -2.67
C VAL A 48 -0.36 3.16 -4.01
N LEU A 49 0.21 3.73 -5.07
CA LEU A 49 -0.36 3.69 -6.41
C LEU A 49 -0.51 2.26 -6.93
N VAL A 50 0.56 1.45 -6.82
CA VAL A 50 0.53 0.03 -7.22
C VAL A 50 -0.51 -0.73 -6.41
N TYR A 51 -0.57 -0.50 -5.10
CA TYR A 51 -1.53 -1.15 -4.22
C TYR A 51 -2.99 -0.84 -4.61
N ILE A 52 -3.26 0.40 -5.04
CA ILE A 52 -4.60 0.81 -5.51
C ILE A 52 -4.89 0.26 -6.91
N ILE A 53 -3.94 0.36 -7.86
CA ILE A 53 -4.17 0.01 -9.27
C ILE A 53 -4.19 -1.51 -9.50
N TYR A 54 -3.40 -2.27 -8.75
CA TYR A 54 -3.22 -3.72 -8.97
C TYR A 54 -4.56 -4.49 -8.99
N PRO A 55 -5.49 -4.31 -8.03
CA PRO A 55 -6.80 -4.96 -8.07
C PRO A 55 -7.61 -4.62 -9.33
N PHE A 56 -7.57 -3.37 -9.81
CA PHE A 56 -8.26 -2.98 -11.04
C PHE A 56 -7.65 -3.63 -12.27
N LEU A 57 -6.32 -3.70 -12.33
CA LEU A 57 -5.60 -4.25 -13.47
C LEU A 57 -5.81 -5.77 -13.58
N VAL A 58 -5.79 -6.47 -12.45
CA VAL A 58 -6.13 -7.90 -12.36
C VAL A 58 -7.59 -8.13 -12.73
N TYR A 59 -8.52 -7.30 -12.24
CA TYR A 59 -9.94 -7.36 -12.59
C TYR A 59 -10.19 -7.19 -14.10
N ILE A 60 -9.51 -6.25 -14.76
CA ILE A 60 -9.66 -6.01 -16.20
C ILE A 60 -9.15 -7.21 -17.02
N ILE A 61 -8.01 -7.80 -16.62
CA ILE A 61 -7.36 -8.86 -17.39
C ILE A 61 -8.05 -10.22 -17.21
N PHE A 62 -8.46 -10.54 -15.97
CA PHE A 62 -8.99 -11.88 -15.62
C PHE A 62 -10.51 -11.89 -15.37
N GLY A 63 -11.19 -10.75 -15.49
CA GLY A 63 -12.63 -10.61 -15.34
C GLY A 63 -13.13 -10.77 -13.89
N ILE A 64 -14.45 -10.97 -13.75
CA ILE A 64 -15.18 -11.04 -12.46
C ILE A 64 -14.68 -12.21 -11.56
N TYR A 65 -13.98 -13.19 -12.12
CA TYR A 65 -13.44 -14.35 -11.39
C TYR A 65 -12.53 -13.98 -10.21
N TYR A 66 -11.97 -12.76 -10.18
CA TYR A 66 -11.06 -12.31 -9.12
C TYR A 66 -11.72 -11.64 -7.91
N LEU A 67 -12.99 -11.21 -7.99
CA LEU A 67 -13.69 -10.60 -6.85
C LEU A 67 -13.90 -11.55 -5.66
N ILE A 68 -13.64 -12.85 -5.84
CA ILE A 68 -14.04 -13.92 -4.91
C ILE A 68 -12.82 -14.61 -4.27
N PHE A 69 -11.60 -14.45 -4.81
CA PHE A 69 -10.45 -15.24 -4.34
C PHE A 69 -9.48 -14.48 -3.41
N PRO A 70 -9.14 -15.04 -2.23
CA PRO A 70 -8.17 -14.46 -1.30
C PRO A 70 -6.73 -14.43 -1.84
N TYR A 71 -6.45 -15.14 -2.95
CA TYR A 71 -5.15 -15.13 -3.62
C TYR A 71 -4.76 -13.77 -4.20
N ASP A 72 -5.73 -12.89 -4.46
CA ASP A 72 -5.46 -11.54 -4.99
C ASP A 72 -4.72 -10.66 -3.97
N LEU A 73 -5.05 -10.82 -2.68
CA LEU A 73 -4.35 -10.11 -1.60
C LEU A 73 -2.89 -10.58 -1.46
N ILE A 74 -2.65 -11.87 -1.66
CA ILE A 74 -1.30 -12.45 -1.63
C ILE A 74 -0.49 -11.97 -2.83
N GLY A 75 -1.09 -11.97 -4.03
CA GLY A 75 -0.46 -11.45 -5.25
C GLY A 75 -0.12 -9.97 -5.14
N MET A 76 -1.07 -9.14 -4.69
CA MET A 76 -0.88 -7.72 -4.45
C MET A 76 0.23 -7.46 -3.43
N TYR A 77 0.26 -8.23 -2.33
CA TYR A 77 1.30 -8.16 -1.32
C TYR A 77 2.69 -8.47 -1.90
N ILE A 78 2.83 -9.59 -2.62
CA ILE A 78 4.11 -10.00 -3.21
C ILE A 78 4.59 -8.98 -4.25
N VAL A 79 3.74 -8.59 -5.19
CA VAL A 79 4.09 -7.67 -6.28
C VAL A 79 4.46 -6.30 -5.74
N SER A 80 3.68 -5.75 -4.82
CA SER A 80 3.98 -4.45 -4.19
C SER A 80 5.29 -4.51 -3.39
N SER A 81 5.55 -5.61 -2.70
CA SER A 81 6.79 -5.81 -1.92
C SER A 81 8.03 -5.86 -2.80
N LEU A 82 7.94 -6.56 -3.94
CA LEU A 82 9.02 -6.67 -4.91
C LEU A 82 9.32 -5.34 -5.60
N ILE A 83 8.29 -4.62 -6.07
CA ILE A 83 8.46 -3.31 -6.72
C ILE A 83 9.09 -2.31 -5.76
N ALA A 84 8.56 -2.21 -4.53
CA ALA A 84 9.12 -1.31 -3.53
C ALA A 84 10.56 -1.68 -3.16
N ALA A 85 10.87 -2.97 -3.01
CA ALA A 85 12.22 -3.43 -2.68
C ALA A 85 13.21 -3.11 -3.81
N PHE A 86 12.78 -3.28 -5.06
CA PHE A 86 13.56 -2.91 -6.24
C PHE A 86 13.86 -1.41 -6.28
N LEU A 87 12.84 -0.56 -6.01
CA LEU A 87 13.02 0.89 -5.98
C LEU A 87 13.96 1.34 -4.87
N ILE A 88 13.84 0.77 -3.66
CA ILE A 88 14.76 1.07 -2.55
C ILE A 88 16.18 0.65 -2.91
N LYS A 89 16.37 -0.57 -3.42
CA LYS A 89 17.68 -1.06 -3.90
C LYS A 89 18.29 -0.13 -4.92
N PHE A 90 17.50 0.26 -5.93
CA PHE A 90 17.97 1.08 -7.03
C PHE A 90 18.35 2.50 -6.57
N LEU A 91 17.51 3.13 -5.76
CA LEU A 91 17.68 4.53 -5.34
C LEU A 91 18.67 4.69 -4.18
N TYR A 92 18.77 3.69 -3.29
CA TYR A 92 19.59 3.76 -2.07
C TYR A 92 20.78 2.79 -2.04
N LYS A 93 21.00 2.01 -3.11
CA LYS A 93 22.10 1.05 -3.21
C LYS A 93 22.17 0.05 -2.04
N THR A 94 21.00 -0.34 -1.52
CA THR A 94 20.85 -1.30 -0.42
C THR A 94 20.92 -2.75 -0.90
N ASP A 95 21.11 -3.68 0.04
CA ASP A 95 20.95 -5.10 -0.23
C ASP A 95 19.50 -5.46 -0.62
N THR A 96 19.36 -6.41 -1.55
CA THR A 96 18.04 -6.84 -2.04
C THR A 96 17.23 -7.50 -0.92
N LEU A 97 17.89 -8.33 -0.11
CA LEU A 97 17.25 -9.06 0.98
C LEU A 97 16.78 -8.12 2.11
N SER A 98 17.59 -7.13 2.49
CA SER A 98 17.22 -6.17 3.54
C SER A 98 16.04 -5.31 3.10
N SER A 99 16.09 -4.82 1.86
CA SER A 99 15.02 -4.02 1.25
C SER A 99 13.72 -4.81 1.16
N LEU A 100 13.78 -6.07 0.71
CA LEU A 100 12.61 -6.93 0.62
C LEU A 100 12.00 -7.24 1.99
N ARG A 101 12.82 -7.50 3.01
CA ARG A 101 12.33 -7.70 4.38
C ARG A 101 11.60 -6.47 4.89
N PHE A 102 12.18 -5.28 4.70
CA PHE A 102 11.55 -4.03 5.12
C PHE A 102 10.22 -3.80 4.40
N THR A 103 10.19 -3.90 3.07
CA THR A 103 8.96 -3.63 2.29
C THR A 103 7.87 -4.65 2.58
N SER A 104 8.24 -5.92 2.74
CA SER A 104 7.31 -6.98 3.15
C SER A 104 6.64 -6.67 4.49
N TRP A 105 7.43 -6.35 5.52
CA TRP A 105 6.89 -5.97 6.83
C TRP A 105 6.03 -4.70 6.77
N PHE A 106 6.46 -3.72 5.98
CA PHE A 106 5.74 -2.47 5.84
C PHE A 106 4.38 -2.68 5.16
N ILE A 107 4.32 -3.42 4.06
CA ILE A 107 3.07 -3.72 3.35
C ILE A 107 2.17 -4.63 4.17
N PHE A 108 2.74 -5.56 4.94
CA PHE A 108 1.97 -6.39 5.87
C PHE A 108 1.23 -5.53 6.90
N LEU A 109 1.89 -4.54 7.49
CA LEU A 109 1.27 -3.60 8.43
C LEU A 109 0.16 -2.77 7.77
N ILE A 110 0.37 -2.29 6.55
CA ILE A 110 -0.67 -1.57 5.78
C ILE A 110 -1.87 -2.49 5.52
N SER A 111 -1.60 -3.74 5.14
CA SER A 111 -2.65 -4.72 4.82
C SER A 111 -3.51 -5.03 6.04
N ILE A 112 -2.90 -5.19 7.23
CA ILE A 112 -3.65 -5.34 8.49
C ILE A 112 -4.52 -4.11 8.75
N GLY A 113 -3.96 -2.91 8.61
CA GLY A 113 -4.72 -1.67 8.80
C GLY A 113 -5.92 -1.57 7.84
N TRP A 114 -5.75 -2.01 6.60
CA TRP A 114 -6.80 -2.03 5.59
C TRP A 114 -7.91 -3.04 5.93
N VAL A 115 -7.55 -4.27 6.31
CA VAL A 115 -8.51 -5.31 6.70
C VAL A 115 -9.32 -4.88 7.93
N ILE A 116 -8.67 -4.31 8.94
CA ILE A 116 -9.35 -3.77 10.12
C ILE A 116 -10.32 -2.65 9.72
N SER A 117 -9.89 -1.71 8.87
CA SER A 117 -10.75 -0.60 8.40
C SER A 117 -11.99 -1.10 7.64
N LEU A 118 -11.82 -2.11 6.77
CA LEU A 118 -12.94 -2.75 6.06
C LEU A 118 -13.91 -3.44 7.02
N SER A 119 -13.40 -4.09 8.07
CA SER A 119 -14.24 -4.82 9.04
C SER A 119 -15.20 -3.92 9.83
N PHE A 120 -14.88 -2.63 10.00
CA PHE A 120 -15.79 -1.64 10.61
C PHE A 120 -16.76 -1.02 9.60
N LEU A 121 -16.39 -0.96 8.32
CA LEU A 121 -17.21 -0.38 7.26
C LEU A 121 -18.37 -1.29 6.85
N ILE A 122 -18.15 -2.60 6.82
CA ILE A 122 -19.16 -3.59 6.40
C ILE A 122 -20.41 -3.56 7.33
N PRO A 123 -20.28 -3.60 8.67
CA PRO A 123 -21.44 -3.50 9.57
C PRO A 123 -22.19 -2.17 9.42
N LEU A 124 -21.47 -1.07 9.21
CA LEU A 124 -22.06 0.25 9.02
C LEU A 124 -22.89 0.32 7.74
N ILE A 125 -22.36 -0.18 6.62
CA ILE A 125 -23.10 -0.26 5.34
C ILE A 125 -24.30 -1.18 5.50
N ALA A 126 -24.15 -2.35 6.12
CA ALA A 126 -25.25 -3.28 6.36
C ALA A 126 -26.36 -2.64 7.22
N ALA A 127 -26.00 -1.88 8.26
CA ALA A 127 -26.96 -1.15 9.09
C ALA A 127 -27.71 -0.08 8.29
N ILE A 128 -27.02 0.68 7.44
CA ILE A 128 -27.66 1.68 6.56
C ILE A 128 -28.63 0.98 5.59
N LEU A 129 -28.21 -0.11 4.95
CA LEU A 129 -29.05 -0.87 4.00
C LEU A 129 -30.27 -1.53 4.65
N LEU A 130 -30.25 -1.81 5.96
CA LEU A 130 -31.41 -2.35 6.70
C LEU A 130 -32.42 -1.27 7.11
N ILE A 131 -32.04 0.01 7.08
CA ILE A 131 -32.93 1.15 7.39
C ILE A 131 -33.76 1.56 6.15
N PHE A 132 -33.27 1.27 4.94
CA PHE A 132 -33.93 1.57 3.66
C PHE A 132 -34.62 0.34 3.07
#